data_AF-A0A316VMX6-F1
#
_entry.id   AF-A0A316VMX6-F1
#
_cell.length_a   1.000
_cell.length_b   1.000
_cell.length_c   1.000
_cell.angle_alpha   90.00
_cell.angle_beta   90.00
_cell.angle_gamma   90.00
#
_symmetry.space_group_name_H-M   'P 1'
#
loop_
_entity.id
_entity.type
_entity.pdbx_description
1 polymer ?
#
loop_
_entity_poly.entity_id
_entity_poly.type
_entity_poly.pdbx_seq_one_letter_code
_entity_poly.pdbx_strand_id
1 'polypeptide(L)'
;MSGDNATLRWVPLESNPELFTEWSKSLGLDTSQYAFHDIYGLDAELLSMVPQPVQAVLLLFPISEAYEKKRREDDELVKEGESEKDGEIWFKQT
;
A
#
# COMPACT_ATOMS: atom_id res chain seq x y z
N MET A 1 25.93 -13.66 -27.84
CA MET A 1 24.51 -13.32 -28.03
C MET A 1 23.97 -12.94 -26.67
N SER A 2 23.87 -11.62 -26.40
CA SER A 2 23.32 -11.11 -25.14
C SER A 2 21.86 -11.52 -25.01
N GLY A 3 21.50 -12.16 -23.90
CA GLY A 3 20.10 -12.35 -23.53
C GLY A 3 19.53 -11.03 -23.07
N ASP A 4 18.45 -10.58 -23.72
CA ASP A 4 17.64 -9.47 -23.26
C ASP A 4 17.15 -9.76 -21.84
N ASN A 5 17.71 -9.03 -20.86
CA ASN A 5 17.21 -9.02 -19.49
C ASN A 5 15.96 -8.12 -19.48
N ALA A 6 14.84 -8.65 -19.97
CA ALA A 6 13.58 -7.94 -19.97
C ALA A 6 13.19 -7.66 -18.51
N THR A 7 13.22 -6.39 -18.11
CA THR A 7 12.73 -5.95 -16.80
C THR A 7 11.30 -6.44 -16.64
N LEU A 8 11.03 -7.28 -15.65
CA LEU A 8 9.70 -7.75 -15.32
C LEU A 8 8.83 -6.52 -15.01
N ARG A 9 7.83 -6.25 -15.84
CA ARG A 9 6.89 -5.13 -15.62
C ARG A 9 5.51 -5.70 -15.38
N TRP A 10 5.00 -5.52 -14.17
CA TRP A 10 3.66 -5.94 -13.82
C TRP A 10 2.63 -4.91 -14.28
N VAL A 11 1.41 -5.38 -14.53
CA VAL A 11 0.28 -4.50 -14.81
C VAL A 11 -0.10 -3.80 -13.50
N PRO A 12 -0.33 -2.47 -13.52
CA PRO A 12 -0.76 -1.75 -12.32
C PRO A 12 -2.13 -2.26 -11.85
N LEU A 13 -2.28 -2.37 -10.54
CA LEU A 13 -3.56 -2.74 -9.91
C LEU A 13 -4.49 -1.53 -9.85
N GLU A 14 -5.79 -1.78 -10.04
CA GLU A 14 -6.83 -0.79 -9.82
C GLU A 14 -7.10 -0.64 -8.32
N SER A 15 -7.28 0.60 -7.85
CA SER A 15 -7.67 0.87 -6.45
C SER A 15 -9.15 0.59 -6.24
N ASN A 16 -9.51 -0.70 -6.26
CA ASN A 16 -10.87 -1.19 -6.17
C ASN A 16 -11.00 -2.21 -5.01
N PRO A 17 -11.89 -1.98 -4.03
CA PRO A 17 -12.03 -2.88 -2.87
C PRO A 17 -12.45 -4.31 -3.20
N GLU A 18 -13.28 -4.53 -4.23
CA GLU A 18 -13.70 -5.86 -4.66
C GLU A 18 -12.49 -6.64 -5.19
N LEU A 19 -11.71 -6.01 -6.07
CA LEU A 19 -10.47 -6.58 -6.60
C LEU A 19 -9.49 -6.96 -5.49
N PHE A 20 -9.24 -6.05 -4.53
CA PHE A 20 -8.32 -6.34 -3.43
C PHE A 20 -8.84 -7.45 -2.51
N THR A 21 -10.14 -7.50 -2.25
CA THR A 21 -10.75 -8.54 -1.41
C THR A 21 -10.64 -9.90 -2.07
N GLU A 22 -11.00 -10.02 -3.35
CA GLU A 22 -10.90 -11.26 -4.12
C GLU A 22 -9.45 -11.72 -4.30
N TRP A 23 -8.55 -10.79 -4.62
CA TRP A 23 -7.14 -11.10 -4.78
C TRP A 23 -6.52 -11.56 -3.46
N SER A 24 -6.78 -10.88 -2.35
CA SER A 24 -6.28 -11.27 -1.03
C SER A 24 -6.83 -12.63 -0.58
N LYS A 25 -8.09 -12.94 -0.92
CA LYS A 25 -8.67 -14.27 -0.70
C LYS A 25 -7.86 -15.35 -1.42
N SER A 26 -7.45 -15.10 -2.66
CA SER A 26 -6.63 -16.04 -3.44
C SER A 26 -5.23 -16.27 -2.83
N LEU A 27 -4.73 -15.28 -2.08
CA LEU A 27 -3.47 -15.35 -1.34
C LEU A 27 -3.62 -16.00 0.06
N GLY A 28 -4.84 -16.34 0.47
CA GLY A 28 -5.13 -17.04 1.73
C GLY A 28 -5.70 -16.16 2.86
N LEU A 29 -6.11 -14.91 2.58
CA LEU A 29 -6.78 -14.08 3.57
C LEU A 29 -8.18 -14.62 3.92
N ASP A 30 -8.51 -14.68 5.21
CA ASP A 30 -9.87 -15.02 5.67
C ASP A 30 -10.84 -13.87 5.43
N THR A 31 -11.53 -13.90 4.29
CA THR A 31 -12.50 -12.86 3.91
C THR A 31 -13.82 -12.91 4.67
N SER A 32 -13.99 -13.85 5.60
CA SER A 32 -15.13 -13.80 6.54
C SER A 32 -14.88 -12.81 7.69
N GLN A 33 -13.61 -12.49 7.95
CA GLN A 33 -13.18 -11.57 9.01
C GLN A 33 -12.66 -10.24 8.45
N TYR A 34 -12.02 -10.26 7.28
CA TYR A 34 -11.37 -9.08 6.69
C TYR A 34 -11.85 -8.81 5.27
N ALA A 35 -12.10 -7.55 4.95
CA ALA A 35 -12.42 -7.11 3.60
C ALA A 35 -11.88 -5.69 3.40
N PHE A 36 -11.67 -5.33 2.13
CA PHE A 36 -11.36 -3.95 1.77
C PHE A 36 -12.66 -3.16 1.59
N HIS A 37 -12.66 -1.91 2.02
CA HIS A 37 -13.78 -0.98 1.90
C HIS A 37 -13.28 0.38 1.42
N ASP A 38 -14.13 1.11 0.69
CA ASP A 38 -13.83 2.49 0.30
C ASP A 38 -13.83 3.43 1.51
N ILE A 39 -12.95 4.43 1.46
CA ILE A 39 -12.96 5.58 2.37
C ILE A 39 -13.47 6.77 1.56
N TYR A 40 -14.74 7.13 1.76
CA TYR A 40 -15.37 8.22 0.98
C TYR A 40 -14.85 9.61 1.34
N GLY A 41 -14.31 9.78 2.53
CA GLY A 41 -13.71 11.02 2.99
C GLY A 41 -13.09 10.89 4.38
N LEU A 42 -12.45 11.96 4.83
CA LEU A 42 -11.67 12.00 6.08
C LEU A 42 -12.37 12.76 7.21
N ASP A 43 -13.57 13.28 6.98
CA ASP A 43 -14.41 13.82 8.05
C ASP A 43 -15.04 12.69 8.88
N ALA A 44 -15.45 13.02 10.10
CA ALA A 44 -15.94 12.04 11.07
C ALA A 44 -17.19 11.31 10.59
N GLU A 45 -18.05 11.95 9.80
CA GLU A 45 -19.28 11.35 9.30
C GLU A 45 -18.95 10.27 8.26
N LEU A 46 -18.12 10.59 7.26
CA LEU A 46 -17.72 9.62 6.24
C LEU A 46 -16.84 8.50 6.80
N LEU A 47 -15.95 8.81 7.75
CA LEU A 47 -15.13 7.78 8.41
C LEU A 47 -15.98 6.81 9.25
N SER A 48 -17.12 7.25 9.79
CA SER A 48 -18.01 6.37 10.56
C SER A 48 -18.66 5.27 9.72
N MET A 49 -18.64 5.40 8.39
CA MET A 49 -19.14 4.39 7.45
C MET A 49 -18.18 3.22 7.28
N VAL A 50 -16.90 3.37 7.66
CA VAL A 50 -15.89 2.33 7.52
C VAL A 50 -16.04 1.31 8.67
N PRO A 51 -16.24 0.02 8.38
CA PRO A 51 -16.35 -1.01 9.40
C PRO A 51 -15.14 -1.06 10.34
N GLN A 52 -15.41 -1.25 11.63
CA GLN A 52 -14.40 -1.30 12.69
C GLN A 52 -14.23 -2.73 13.22
N PRO A 53 -13.04 -3.13 13.67
CA PRO A 53 -11.79 -2.35 13.72
C PRO A 53 -11.02 -2.34 12.38
N VAL A 54 -10.43 -1.19 12.02
CA VAL A 54 -9.57 -1.06 10.84
C VAL A 54 -8.15 -1.57 11.14
N GLN A 55 -7.63 -2.45 10.28
CA GLN A 55 -6.28 -3.03 10.43
C GLN A 55 -5.20 -2.32 9.60
N ALA A 56 -5.56 -1.81 8.43
CA ALA A 56 -4.63 -1.15 7.51
C ALA A 56 -5.38 -0.18 6.60
N VAL A 57 -4.66 0.77 6.02
CA VAL A 57 -5.15 1.70 5.00
C VAL A 57 -4.19 1.67 3.81
N LEU A 58 -4.72 1.45 2.61
CA LEU A 58 -3.99 1.67 1.36
C LEU A 58 -4.40 3.00 0.76
N LEU A 59 -3.41 3.80 0.35
CA LEU A 59 -3.63 5.09 -0.29
C LEU A 59 -3.00 5.07 -1.68
N LEU A 60 -3.84 5.19 -2.71
CA LEU A 60 -3.38 5.49 -4.07
C LEU A 60 -3.31 7.02 -4.23
N PHE A 61 -2.16 7.54 -4.64
CA PHE A 61 -1.95 8.96 -4.85
C PHE A 61 -1.00 9.21 -6.04
N PRO A 62 -1.08 10.39 -6.69
CA PRO A 62 -0.20 10.71 -7.81
C PRO A 62 1.23 10.99 -7.33
N ILE A 63 2.20 10.38 -7.99
CA ILE A 63 3.63 10.64 -7.76
C ILE A 63 4.03 11.88 -8.58
N SER A 64 4.23 13.01 -7.91
CA SER A 64 4.70 14.26 -8.51
C SER A 64 6.19 14.48 -8.23
N GLU A 65 6.86 15.32 -9.03
CA GLU A 65 8.27 15.68 -8.80
C GLU A 65 8.49 16.31 -7.41
N ALA A 66 7.56 17.15 -6.96
CA ALA A 66 7.62 17.76 -5.63
C ALA A 66 7.51 16.70 -4.51
N TYR A 67 6.63 15.72 -4.69
CA TYR A 67 6.51 14.59 -3.77
C TYR A 67 7.80 13.74 -3.76
N GLU A 68 8.33 13.39 -4.93
CA GLU A 68 9.56 12.61 -5.07
C GLU A 68 10.76 13.30 -4.41
N LYS A 69 10.90 14.61 -4.63
CA LYS A 69 11.94 15.42 -3.99
C LYS A 69 11.82 15.36 -2.47
N LYS A 70 10.62 15.62 -1.95
CA LYS A 70 10.37 15.58 -0.51
C LYS A 70 10.62 14.20 0.08
N ARG A 71 10.17 13.12 -0.58
CA ARG A 71 10.38 11.75 -0.10
C ARG A 71 11.87 11.43 0.04
N ARG A 72 12.72 11.86 -0.91
CA ARG A 72 14.17 11.68 -0.80
C ARG A 72 14.79 12.48 0.34
N GLU A 73 14.36 13.73 0.52
CA GLU A 73 14.79 14.55 1.65
C GLU A 73 14.39 13.91 2.99
N ASP A 74 13.16 13.37 3.09
CA ASP A 74 12.67 12.66 4.27
C ASP A 74 13.47 11.35 4.52
N ASP A 75 13.76 10.58 3.46
CA ASP A 75 14.55 9.34 3.55
C ASP A 75 15.99 9.60 4.05
N GLU A 76 16.63 10.70 3.64
CA GLU A 76 17.97 11.10 4.11
C GLU A 76 18.02 11.46 5.60
N LEU A 77 16.88 11.88 6.17
CA LEU A 77 16.76 12.24 7.58
C LEU A 77 16.53 11.03 8.48
N VAL A 78 16.10 9.89 7.92
CA VAL A 78 15.92 8.63 8.65
C VAL A 78 17.28 7.93 8.79
N LYS A 79 17.77 7.78 10.02
CA LYS A 79 19.01 7.01 10.24
C LYS A 79 18.76 5.52 10.06
N GLU A 80 19.67 4.83 9.38
CA GLU A 80 19.66 3.37 9.28
C GLU A 80 19.54 2.74 10.68
N GLY A 81 18.44 2.02 10.93
CA GLY A 81 18.15 1.33 12.18
C GLY A 81 17.23 2.04 13.18
N GLU A 82 16.79 3.28 12.94
CA GLU A 82 15.80 3.96 13.82
C GLU A 82 14.34 3.55 13.51
N SER A 83 14.09 2.86 12.38
CA SER A 83 12.74 2.50 11.92
C SER A 83 12.30 1.08 12.27
N GLU A 84 13.20 0.13 12.56
CA GLU A 84 12.80 -1.25 12.83
C GLU A 84 12.26 -1.39 14.26
N LYS A 85 10.95 -1.21 14.40
CA LYS A 85 10.23 -1.66 15.60
C LYS A 85 10.04 -3.16 15.51
N ASP A 86 10.07 -3.81 16.67
CA ASP A 86 9.89 -5.26 16.77
C ASP A 86 8.55 -5.68 16.15
N GLY A 87 8.59 -6.52 15.12
CA GLY A 87 7.41 -7.01 14.39
C GLY A 87 7.02 -6.25 13.11
N GLU A 88 7.74 -5.20 12.70
CA GLU A 88 7.52 -4.55 11.40
C GLU A 88 8.11 -5.39 10.26
N ILE A 89 7.34 -5.54 9.17
CA ILE A 89 7.79 -6.25 7.97
C ILE A 89 7.82 -5.25 6.81
N TRP A 90 9.00 -5.00 6.27
CA TRP A 90 9.21 -4.09 5.15
C TRP A 90 9.90 -4.79 3.98
N PHE A 91 9.39 -4.54 2.77
CA PHE A 91 9.96 -5.08 1.53
C PHE A 91 10.22 -3.94 0.54
N LYS A 92 11.43 -3.91 -0.02
CA LYS A 92 11.78 -2.98 -1.10
C LYS A 92 11.08 -3.38 -2.40
N GLN A 93 10.44 -2.42 -3.07
CA GLN A 93 9.98 -2.60 -4.45
C GLN A 93 11.19 -2.50 -5.42
N THR A 94 11.38 -3.51 -6.28
CA THR A 94 12.53 -3.64 -7.21
C THR A 94 12.14 -3.54 -8.67
#